data_AF-A0AB39S2I5-F1
#
_entry.id   AF-A0AB39S2I5-F1
#
_cell.length_a   1.000
_cell.length_b   1.000
_cell.length_c   1.000
_cell.angle_alpha   90.00
_cell.angle_beta   90.00
_cell.angle_gamma   90.00
#
_symmetry.space_group_name_H-M   'P 1'
#
loop_
_entity.id
_entity.type
_entity.pdbx_description
1 polymer ?
#
loop_
_entity_poly.entity_id
_entity_poly.type
_entity_poly.pdbx_seq_one_letter_code
_entity_poly.pdbx_strand_id
1 'polypeptide(L)'
;MPPPGGHIGPFDAELARKLKLGAWAERHGLIGDDGKPLQMMVTRIEKTVEVRTANQVGGHLPSARVTNTADTSFTHYLRKDPFVAEWAADVLTEPITDAEESARAVVVRLGGGSAAAVPNQVREQAAAGELDTLACACTDIEHSPGGGRCRQSFLTCFGCPNALVMERHLPALLALAEVLREDLQRRDAAQWTARYGTTWQILTHDILPWFSPARRAAAQQRQPHLMLDLLEGPTQW
;
A
#
# COMPACT_ATOMS: atom_id res chain seq x y z
N MET A 1 -71.54 -12.93 20.14
CA MET A 1 -71.13 -11.60 20.65
C MET A 1 -70.42 -11.82 21.98
N PRO A 2 -69.08 -11.68 22.06
CA PRO A 2 -68.38 -11.61 23.33
C PRO A 2 -68.28 -10.15 23.83
N PRO A 3 -68.12 -9.92 25.15
CA PRO A 3 -68.31 -8.63 25.81
C PRO A 3 -67.13 -7.65 25.64
N PRO A 4 -67.34 -6.33 25.83
CA PRO A 4 -66.30 -5.31 25.72
C PRO A 4 -65.57 -5.12 27.06
N GLY A 5 -64.22 -5.10 27.02
CA GLY A 5 -63.42 -4.52 28.11
C GLY A 5 -62.79 -5.47 29.13
N GLY A 6 -62.24 -6.60 28.69
CA GLY A 6 -61.34 -7.40 29.53
C GLY A 6 -59.90 -6.89 29.46
N HIS A 7 -59.27 -6.63 30.61
CA HIS A 7 -57.83 -6.39 30.71
C HIS A 7 -57.06 -7.51 30.00
N ILE A 8 -56.18 -7.13 29.07
CA ILE A 8 -55.25 -8.07 28.41
C ILE A 8 -54.09 -8.27 29.38
N GLY A 9 -53.84 -9.51 29.81
CA GLY A 9 -52.70 -9.86 30.64
C GLY A 9 -51.38 -9.46 29.96
N PRO A 10 -50.34 -9.04 30.70
CA PRO A 10 -49.10 -8.51 30.12
C PRO A 10 -48.35 -9.49 29.21
N PHE A 11 -48.72 -10.78 29.23
CA PHE A 11 -48.16 -11.84 28.40
C PHE A 11 -49.20 -12.55 27.51
N ASP A 12 -50.48 -12.16 27.56
CA ASP A 12 -51.57 -12.73 26.74
C ASP A 12 -51.73 -12.02 25.38
N ALA A 13 -51.01 -10.92 25.18
CA ALA A 13 -50.80 -10.38 23.85
C ALA A 13 -49.59 -11.10 23.24
N GLU A 14 -49.82 -11.99 22.27
CA GLU A 14 -48.75 -12.30 21.33
C GLU A 14 -48.16 -10.97 20.85
N LEU A 15 -46.84 -10.82 20.97
CA LEU A 15 -46.07 -9.72 20.36
C LEU A 15 -46.17 -9.72 18.82
N ALA A 16 -47.04 -10.54 18.24
CA ALA A 16 -47.55 -10.44 16.88
C ALA A 16 -48.50 -9.24 16.70
N ARG A 17 -48.18 -8.07 17.26
CA ARG A 17 -48.74 -6.81 16.76
C ARG A 17 -48.15 -6.61 15.37
N LYS A 18 -48.87 -7.07 14.34
CA LYS A 18 -48.62 -6.62 12.96
C LYS A 18 -48.75 -5.11 12.94
N LEU A 19 -47.62 -4.42 13.03
CA LEU A 19 -47.55 -2.97 12.92
C LEU A 19 -48.09 -2.60 11.54
N LYS A 20 -49.32 -2.07 11.49
CA LYS A 20 -49.93 -1.55 10.25
C LYS A 20 -49.34 -0.16 9.96
N LEU A 21 -48.04 -0.12 9.67
CA LEU A 21 -47.28 1.12 9.52
C LEU A 21 -47.81 1.99 8.37
N GLY A 22 -48.29 1.40 7.27
CA GLY A 22 -48.95 2.15 6.18
C GLY A 22 -50.21 2.87 6.66
N ALA A 23 -51.10 2.19 7.37
CA ALA A 23 -52.31 2.80 7.92
C ALA A 23 -52.00 3.84 9.02
N TRP A 24 -50.89 3.67 9.75
CA TRP A 24 -50.42 4.69 10.69
C TRP A 24 -49.91 5.94 9.94
N ALA A 25 -49.11 5.76 8.88
CA ALA A 25 -48.61 6.85 8.05
C ALA A 25 -49.74 7.68 7.42
N GLU A 26 -50.76 7.00 6.87
CA GLU A 26 -51.94 7.65 6.29
C GLU A 26 -52.71 8.46 7.32
N ARG A 27 -52.98 7.89 8.51
CA ARG A 27 -53.68 8.60 9.59
C ARG A 27 -52.98 9.87 10.04
N HIS A 28 -51.65 9.91 9.95
CA HIS A 28 -50.84 11.05 10.35
C HIS A 28 -50.44 11.95 9.17
N GLY A 29 -50.97 11.70 7.96
CA GLY A 29 -50.70 12.52 6.79
C GLY A 29 -49.22 12.55 6.38
N LEU A 30 -48.48 11.46 6.62
CA LEU A 30 -47.07 11.38 6.24
C LEU A 30 -46.95 11.21 4.72
N ILE A 31 -46.34 12.18 4.06
CA ILE A 31 -46.13 12.21 2.61
C ILE A 31 -44.63 12.07 2.34
N GLY A 32 -44.26 11.24 1.35
CA GLY A 32 -42.90 11.08 0.87
C GLY A 32 -42.48 12.19 -0.09
N ASP A 33 -41.20 12.19 -0.47
CA ASP A 33 -40.61 13.21 -1.36
C ASP A 33 -41.24 13.23 -2.77
N ASP A 34 -41.95 12.16 -3.16
CA ASP A 34 -42.68 12.03 -4.42
C ASP A 34 -44.13 12.56 -4.34
N GLY A 35 -44.54 13.14 -3.21
CA GLY A 35 -45.88 13.65 -2.98
C GLY A 35 -46.93 12.57 -2.70
N LYS A 36 -46.54 11.30 -2.52
CA LYS A 36 -47.45 10.18 -2.22
C LYS A 36 -47.38 9.77 -0.74
N PRO A 37 -48.40 9.06 -0.21
CA PRO A 37 -48.36 8.56 1.16
C PRO A 37 -47.10 7.73 1.43
N LEU A 38 -46.39 8.07 2.52
CA LEU A 38 -45.11 7.47 2.87
C LEU A 38 -45.26 5.98 3.15
N GLN A 39 -44.62 5.14 2.34
CA GLN A 39 -44.58 3.68 2.53
C GLN A 39 -43.64 3.32 3.68
N MET A 40 -44.20 3.25 4.89
CA MET A 40 -43.46 2.89 6.09
C MET A 40 -43.21 1.38 6.18
N MET A 41 -41.96 1.00 5.92
CA MET A 41 -41.46 -0.37 6.09
C MET A 41 -40.35 -0.36 7.14
N VAL A 42 -40.36 -1.33 8.07
CA VAL A 42 -39.35 -1.45 9.13
C VAL A 42 -37.94 -1.51 8.53
N THR A 43 -37.77 -2.23 7.42
CA THR A 43 -36.50 -2.34 6.69
C THR A 43 -36.00 -1.00 6.12
N ARG A 44 -36.91 -0.09 5.74
CA ARG A 44 -36.53 1.27 5.32
C ARG A 44 -36.17 2.16 6.51
N ILE A 45 -36.86 1.99 7.63
CA ILE A 45 -36.57 2.74 8.86
C ILE A 45 -35.19 2.34 9.38
N GLU A 46 -34.91 1.03 9.47
CA GLU A 46 -33.61 0.49 9.87
C GLU A 46 -32.49 1.02 8.98
N LYS A 47 -32.65 0.93 7.66
CA LYS A 47 -31.68 1.49 6.72
C LYS A 47 -31.45 3.00 6.94
N THR A 48 -32.51 3.75 7.19
CA THR A 48 -32.41 5.20 7.43
C THR A 48 -31.66 5.51 8.73
N VAL A 49 -31.89 4.72 9.78
CA VAL A 49 -31.20 4.86 11.07
C VAL A 49 -29.72 4.50 10.95
N GLU A 50 -29.39 3.39 10.28
CA GLU A 50 -28.01 2.96 10.04
C GLU A 50 -27.22 4.02 9.25
N VAL A 51 -27.79 4.57 8.17
CA VAL A 51 -27.17 5.64 7.37
C VAL A 51 -26.96 6.92 8.20
N ARG A 52 -27.97 7.37 8.95
CA ARG A 52 -27.86 8.59 9.77
C ARG A 52 -26.83 8.44 10.89
N THR A 53 -26.77 7.27 11.52
CA THR A 53 -25.81 6.98 12.59
C THR A 53 -24.39 6.98 12.04
N ALA A 54 -24.17 6.34 10.88
CA ALA A 54 -22.87 6.34 10.21
C ALA A 54 -22.40 7.75 9.84
N ASN A 55 -23.30 8.59 9.32
CA ASN A 55 -22.97 9.98 8.95
C ASN A 55 -22.68 10.86 10.18
N GLN A 56 -23.37 10.65 11.31
CA GLN A 56 -23.12 11.42 12.54
C GLN A 56 -21.75 11.16 13.16
N VAL A 57 -21.18 9.96 12.97
CA VAL A 57 -19.84 9.60 13.48
C VAL A 57 -18.74 9.74 12.42
N GLY A 58 -19.02 10.49 11.35
CA GLY A 58 -18.03 10.81 10.31
C GLY A 58 -17.64 9.64 9.41
N GLY A 59 -18.55 8.67 9.21
CA GLY A 59 -18.33 7.54 8.29
C GLY A 59 -17.47 6.41 8.87
N HIS A 60 -16.97 6.52 10.11
CA HIS A 60 -16.17 5.47 10.74
C HIS A 60 -17.04 4.25 11.08
N LEU A 61 -17.08 3.28 10.15
CA LEU A 61 -17.84 2.03 10.23
C LEU A 61 -17.68 1.27 11.57
N PRO A 62 -16.49 1.19 12.21
CA PRO A 62 -16.36 0.59 13.53
C PRO A 62 -17.06 1.36 14.65
N SER A 63 -17.15 2.69 14.55
CA SER A 63 -17.80 3.55 15.55
C SER A 63 -19.31 3.69 15.35
N ALA A 64 -19.80 3.44 14.13
CA ALA A 64 -21.22 3.47 13.80
C ALA A 64 -21.97 2.18 14.21
N ARG A 65 -21.27 1.16 14.71
CA ARG A 65 -21.86 -0.15 15.02
C ARG A 65 -22.70 -0.07 16.28
N VAL A 66 -24.02 -0.10 16.11
CA VAL A 66 -24.96 -0.24 17.23
C VAL A 66 -25.66 -1.60 17.19
N THR A 67 -25.95 -2.12 16.00
CA THR A 67 -26.87 -3.25 15.80
C THR A 67 -26.33 -4.39 14.93
N ASN A 68 -25.33 -4.15 14.09
CA ASN A 68 -24.83 -5.12 13.09
C ASN A 68 -23.30 -5.16 13.02
N THR A 69 -22.76 -6.20 12.36
CA THR A 69 -21.33 -6.25 12.02
C THR A 69 -21.00 -5.26 10.90
N ALA A 70 -19.74 -4.80 10.80
CA ALA A 70 -19.35 -3.84 9.75
C ALA A 70 -19.62 -4.34 8.33
N ASP A 71 -19.37 -5.62 8.06
CA ASP A 71 -19.57 -6.21 6.74
C ASP A 71 -21.06 -6.18 6.34
N THR A 72 -21.94 -6.54 7.28
CA THR A 72 -23.40 -6.48 7.10
C THR A 72 -23.88 -5.04 6.89
N SER A 73 -23.43 -4.09 7.74
CA SER A 73 -23.82 -2.68 7.62
C SER A 73 -23.34 -2.06 6.31
N PHE A 74 -22.11 -2.35 5.91
CA PHE A 74 -21.57 -1.87 4.64
C PHE A 74 -22.37 -2.44 3.46
N THR A 75 -22.53 -3.76 3.39
CA THR A 75 -23.14 -4.44 2.25
C THR A 75 -24.60 -4.08 2.03
N HIS A 76 -25.40 -4.02 3.11
CA HIS A 76 -26.85 -3.86 3.00
C HIS A 76 -27.34 -2.41 3.15
N TYR A 77 -26.62 -1.56 3.89
CA TYR A 77 -27.09 -0.22 4.24
C TYR A 77 -26.26 0.89 3.60
N LEU A 78 -24.93 0.80 3.64
CA LEU A 78 -24.05 1.95 3.39
C LEU A 78 -23.38 1.96 2.01
N ARG A 79 -23.29 0.81 1.31
CA ARG A 79 -22.61 0.69 0.00
C ARG A 79 -23.09 1.67 -1.09
N LYS A 80 -24.35 2.12 -1.02
CA LYS A 80 -24.95 3.04 -2.00
C LYS A 80 -25.07 4.48 -1.49
N ASP A 81 -24.60 4.75 -0.28
CA ASP A 81 -24.61 6.09 0.28
C ASP A 81 -23.42 6.90 -0.30
N PRO A 82 -23.66 8.07 -0.91
CA PRO A 82 -22.59 8.85 -1.56
C PRO A 82 -21.47 9.28 -0.60
N PHE A 83 -21.82 9.66 0.63
CA PHE A 83 -20.86 10.12 1.64
C PHE A 83 -19.97 8.97 2.13
N VAL A 84 -20.54 7.79 2.33
CA VAL A 84 -19.76 6.60 2.71
C VAL A 84 -18.93 6.06 1.56
N ALA A 85 -19.39 6.19 0.32
CA ALA A 85 -18.61 5.78 -0.87
C ALA A 85 -17.39 6.69 -1.10
N GLU A 86 -17.53 8.00 -0.90
CA GLU A 86 -16.44 8.98 -0.96
C GLU A 86 -15.43 8.74 0.17
N TRP A 87 -15.89 8.59 1.40
CA TRP A 87 -15.04 8.24 2.54
C TRP A 87 -14.30 6.91 2.35
N ALA A 88 -14.97 5.87 1.85
CA ALA A 88 -14.34 4.58 1.58
C ALA A 88 -13.27 4.68 0.48
N ALA A 89 -13.46 5.57 -0.50
CA ALA A 89 -12.44 5.87 -1.49
C ALA A 89 -11.22 6.51 -0.82
N ASP A 90 -11.39 7.50 0.06
CA ASP A 90 -10.28 8.16 0.75
C ASP A 90 -9.53 7.21 1.71
N VAL A 91 -10.26 6.46 2.55
CA VAL A 91 -9.69 5.53 3.53
C VAL A 91 -9.03 4.31 2.89
N LEU A 92 -9.44 3.90 1.68
CA LEU A 92 -8.72 2.85 0.95
C LEU A 92 -7.56 3.42 0.15
N THR A 93 -7.69 4.64 -0.37
CA THR A 93 -6.69 5.23 -1.27
C THR A 93 -5.46 5.68 -0.49
N GLU A 94 -5.58 6.36 0.65
CA GLU A 94 -4.42 6.79 1.43
C GLU A 94 -3.51 5.62 1.87
N PRO A 95 -4.02 4.57 2.53
CA PRO A 95 -3.17 3.46 2.97
C PRO A 95 -2.64 2.61 1.82
N ILE A 96 -3.39 2.49 0.71
CA ILE A 96 -2.91 1.77 -0.48
C ILE A 96 -1.83 2.59 -1.19
N THR A 97 -1.98 3.91 -1.28
CA THR A 97 -0.96 4.77 -1.91
C THR A 97 0.29 4.82 -1.06
N ASP A 98 0.17 4.93 0.26
CA ASP A 98 1.29 4.91 1.20
C ASP A 98 1.97 3.53 1.25
N ALA A 99 1.18 2.44 1.21
CA ALA A 99 1.71 1.09 1.08
C ALA A 99 2.32 0.83 -0.30
N GLU A 100 1.81 1.43 -1.37
CA GLU A 100 2.37 1.33 -2.73
C GLU A 100 3.64 2.18 -2.86
N GLU A 101 3.71 3.38 -2.27
CA GLU A 101 4.93 4.20 -2.21
C GLU A 101 5.99 3.52 -1.33
N SER A 102 5.59 2.98 -0.18
CA SER A 102 6.44 2.15 0.67
C SER A 102 6.84 0.82 0.01
N ALA A 103 5.99 0.24 -0.85
CA ALA A 103 6.32 -0.96 -1.64
C ALA A 103 7.15 -0.64 -2.90
N ARG A 104 7.06 0.59 -3.44
CA ARG A 104 7.97 1.13 -4.48
C ARG A 104 9.35 1.45 -3.91
N ALA A 105 9.43 1.72 -2.61
CA ALA A 105 10.65 1.52 -1.84
C ALA A 105 10.92 0.02 -1.68
N VAL A 106 11.17 -0.68 -2.80
CA VAL A 106 11.74 -2.04 -2.82
C VAL A 106 13.12 -1.96 -2.19
N VAL A 107 13.18 -1.92 -0.86
CA VAL A 107 14.40 -1.87 -0.07
C VAL A 107 14.99 -3.28 -0.08
N VAL A 108 15.75 -3.62 -1.12
CA VAL A 108 16.67 -4.75 -1.01
C VAL A 108 17.88 -4.25 -0.21
N ARG A 109 17.90 -4.55 1.08
CA ARG A 109 19.12 -4.49 1.89
C ARG A 109 19.91 -5.75 1.58
N LEU A 110 20.94 -5.58 0.77
CA LEU A 110 21.81 -6.67 0.37
C LEU A 110 22.77 -7.03 1.52
N GLY A 111 23.23 -8.28 1.57
CA GLY A 111 24.11 -8.74 2.66
C GLY A 111 23.41 -9.05 4.00
N GLY A 112 22.07 -9.22 4.02
CA GLY A 112 21.33 -9.74 5.19
C GLY A 112 20.92 -8.69 6.23
N GLY A 113 21.07 -7.40 5.94
CA GLY A 113 20.59 -6.31 6.82
C GLY A 113 19.07 -6.14 6.76
N SER A 114 18.44 -5.76 7.89
CA SER A 114 17.01 -5.43 7.90
C SER A 114 16.75 -3.99 7.44
N ALA A 115 15.82 -3.81 6.52
CA ALA A 115 15.28 -2.51 6.10
C ALA A 115 14.79 -1.67 7.29
N ALA A 116 14.20 -2.34 8.29
CA ALA A 116 13.62 -1.72 9.47
C ALA A 116 14.67 -1.19 10.46
N ALA A 117 15.93 -1.60 10.32
CA ALA A 117 17.04 -1.12 11.15
C ALA A 117 17.58 0.24 10.68
N VAL A 118 17.19 0.71 9.49
CA VAL A 118 17.60 2.03 8.97
C VAL A 118 16.76 3.11 9.65
N PRO A 119 17.36 4.17 10.24
CA PRO A 119 16.60 5.26 10.85
C PRO A 119 15.61 5.92 9.87
N ASN A 120 14.43 6.35 10.35
CA ASN A 120 13.38 6.93 9.51
C ASN A 120 13.89 8.10 8.65
N GLN A 121 14.63 9.03 9.26
CA GLN A 121 15.22 10.17 8.56
C GLN A 121 16.12 9.74 7.40
N VAL A 122 16.93 8.70 7.59
CA VAL A 122 17.80 8.16 6.53
C VAL A 122 16.98 7.52 5.42
N ARG A 123 15.87 6.86 5.75
CA ARG A 123 14.95 6.32 4.73
C ARG A 123 14.25 7.42 3.94
N GLU A 124 13.86 8.52 4.58
CA GLU A 124 13.27 9.69 3.91
C GLU A 124 14.26 10.35 2.95
N GLN A 125 15.50 10.60 3.41
CA GLN A 125 16.58 11.12 2.57
C GLN A 125 16.89 10.18 1.40
N ALA A 126 16.92 8.87 1.67
CA ALA A 126 17.07 7.88 0.62
C ALA A 126 15.87 7.89 -0.33
N ALA A 127 14.63 8.02 0.14
CA ALA A 127 13.46 8.10 -0.73
C ALA A 127 13.51 9.34 -1.64
N ALA A 128 14.00 10.46 -1.11
CA ALA A 128 14.24 11.71 -1.84
C ALA A 128 15.42 11.65 -2.84
N GLY A 129 16.23 10.58 -2.80
CA GLY A 129 17.39 10.41 -3.67
C GLY A 129 18.65 11.17 -3.23
N GLU A 130 18.64 11.77 -2.05
CA GLU A 130 19.76 12.57 -1.52
C GLU A 130 20.99 11.71 -1.20
N LEU A 131 20.78 10.42 -0.96
CA LEU A 131 21.80 9.45 -0.61
C LEU A 131 22.24 8.59 -1.81
N ASP A 132 21.77 8.92 -3.01
CA ASP A 132 22.03 8.13 -4.20
C ASP A 132 23.50 8.15 -4.58
N THR A 133 24.01 6.97 -4.89
CA THR A 133 25.33 6.76 -5.47
C THR A 133 25.13 6.37 -6.94
N LEU A 134 25.88 5.38 -7.46
CA LEU A 134 25.76 4.94 -8.83
C LEU A 134 24.40 4.28 -9.15
N ALA A 135 24.05 3.23 -8.40
CA ALA A 135 22.90 2.37 -8.66
C ALA A 135 22.21 1.89 -7.37
N CYS A 136 22.52 2.54 -6.25
CA CYS A 136 21.93 2.33 -4.94
C CYS A 136 22.12 3.58 -4.06
N ALA A 137 21.36 3.71 -2.97
CA ALA A 137 21.59 4.72 -1.95
C ALA A 137 22.51 4.17 -0.84
N CYS A 138 23.37 5.03 -0.28
CA CYS A 138 24.24 4.69 0.86
C CYS A 138 23.64 5.23 2.15
N THR A 139 23.21 4.34 3.04
CA THR A 139 22.58 4.72 4.32
C THR A 139 23.56 5.16 5.40
N ASP A 140 24.83 4.78 5.29
CA ASP A 140 25.88 5.18 6.22
C ASP A 140 27.26 5.06 5.56
N ILE A 141 27.84 6.18 5.15
CA ILE A 141 29.17 6.22 4.54
C ILE A 141 30.29 6.19 5.59
N GLU A 142 30.03 6.57 6.84
CA GLU A 142 31.05 6.68 7.90
C GLU A 142 31.33 5.35 8.60
N HIS A 143 30.40 4.40 8.53
CA HIS A 143 30.52 3.07 9.13
C HIS A 143 30.46 1.96 8.09
N SER A 144 31.48 1.88 7.24
CA SER A 144 31.62 0.76 6.33
C SER A 144 31.94 -0.54 7.10
N PRO A 145 31.62 -1.73 6.55
CA PRO A 145 32.00 -3.02 7.17
C PRO A 145 33.52 -3.19 7.37
N GLY A 146 34.33 -2.47 6.57
CA GLY A 146 35.79 -2.43 6.71
C GLY A 146 36.29 -1.45 7.77
N GLY A 147 35.39 -0.74 8.45
CA GLY A 147 35.70 0.29 9.44
C GLY A 147 35.89 1.68 8.81
N GLY A 148 35.39 2.70 9.51
CA GLY A 148 35.50 4.11 9.10
C GLY A 148 34.83 4.43 7.75
N ARG A 149 35.16 5.63 7.24
CA ARG A 149 34.56 6.17 6.02
C ARG A 149 34.82 5.28 4.81
N CYS A 150 33.76 4.91 4.10
CA CYS A 150 33.81 4.03 2.94
C CYS A 150 34.68 4.59 1.81
N ARG A 151 35.52 3.73 1.24
CA ARG A 151 36.39 4.01 0.08
C ARG A 151 36.34 2.89 -0.98
N GLN A 152 35.37 1.99 -0.83
CA GLN A 152 35.25 0.82 -1.71
C GLN A 152 34.65 1.23 -3.06
N SER A 153 34.88 0.40 -4.07
CA SER A 153 34.25 0.55 -5.39
C SER A 153 32.71 0.53 -5.28
N PHE A 154 32.03 1.31 -6.12
CA PHE A 154 30.58 1.27 -6.22
C PHE A 154 30.03 -0.11 -6.61
N LEU A 155 30.83 -0.96 -7.28
CA LEU A 155 30.45 -2.33 -7.63
C LEU A 155 30.33 -3.24 -6.39
N THR A 156 31.03 -2.90 -5.31
CA THR A 156 30.94 -3.63 -4.03
C THR A 156 29.74 -3.22 -3.20
N CYS A 157 29.09 -2.09 -3.53
CA CYS A 157 27.91 -1.62 -2.79
C CYS A 157 26.79 -2.66 -2.79
N PHE A 158 26.66 -3.49 -3.83
CA PHE A 158 25.63 -4.54 -3.85
C PHE A 158 25.86 -5.65 -2.82
N GLY A 159 27.06 -5.79 -2.24
CA GLY A 159 27.28 -6.69 -1.12
C GLY A 159 27.23 -6.00 0.24
N CYS A 160 27.07 -4.67 0.26
CA CYS A 160 27.22 -3.86 1.46
C CYS A 160 25.91 -3.77 2.23
N PRO A 161 25.93 -4.00 3.57
CA PRO A 161 24.73 -3.83 4.39
C PRO A 161 24.20 -2.39 4.35
N ASN A 162 25.01 -1.38 4.06
CA ASN A 162 24.54 0.01 4.02
C ASN A 162 23.84 0.38 2.71
N ALA A 163 23.85 -0.49 1.70
CA ALA A 163 23.28 -0.21 0.40
C ALA A 163 21.77 -0.44 0.37
N LEU A 164 21.10 0.45 -0.35
CA LEU A 164 19.66 0.43 -0.53
C LEU A 164 19.31 0.56 -2.01
N VAL A 165 18.72 -0.48 -2.58
CA VAL A 165 18.16 -0.43 -3.93
C VAL A 165 16.72 0.11 -3.87
N MET A 166 16.27 0.84 -4.89
CA MET A 166 14.92 1.42 -5.03
C MET A 166 14.56 1.44 -6.52
N GLU A 167 13.28 1.59 -6.86
CA GLU A 167 12.80 1.52 -8.25
C GLU A 167 13.48 2.53 -9.19
N ARG A 168 13.77 3.75 -8.70
CA ARG A 168 14.46 4.77 -9.50
C ARG A 168 15.90 4.40 -9.90
N HIS A 169 16.52 3.44 -9.21
CA HIS A 169 17.86 2.95 -9.56
C HIS A 169 17.83 1.96 -10.73
N LEU A 170 16.65 1.45 -11.10
CA LEU A 170 16.51 0.41 -12.12
C LEU A 170 17.18 0.75 -13.46
N PRO A 171 17.10 1.98 -14.00
CA PRO A 171 17.81 2.32 -15.24
C PRO A 171 19.34 2.16 -15.10
N ALA A 172 19.93 2.60 -13.98
CA ALA A 172 21.35 2.44 -13.73
C ALA A 172 21.76 0.98 -13.50
N LEU A 173 20.92 0.18 -12.82
CA LEU A 173 21.13 -1.25 -12.65
C LEU A 173 21.12 -2.02 -13.98
N LEU A 174 20.21 -1.67 -14.89
CA LEU A 174 20.15 -2.25 -16.23
C LEU A 174 21.37 -1.84 -17.07
N ALA A 175 21.75 -0.56 -17.04
CA ALA A 175 22.95 -0.08 -17.71
C ALA A 175 24.21 -0.80 -17.20
N LEU A 176 24.31 -1.02 -15.89
CA LEU A 176 25.43 -1.73 -15.30
C LEU A 176 25.46 -3.20 -15.75
N ALA A 177 24.32 -3.88 -15.76
CA ALA A 177 24.23 -5.25 -16.25
C ALA A 177 24.72 -5.34 -17.71
N GLU A 178 24.33 -4.37 -18.55
CA GLU A 178 24.76 -4.33 -19.94
C GLU A 178 26.27 -4.12 -20.07
N VAL A 179 26.84 -3.13 -19.37
CA VAL A 179 28.27 -2.84 -19.38
C VAL A 179 29.10 -4.04 -18.89
N LEU A 180 28.65 -4.73 -17.84
CA LEU A 180 29.32 -5.93 -17.33
C LEU A 180 29.26 -7.08 -18.34
N ARG A 181 28.11 -7.26 -19.01
CA ARG A 181 27.93 -8.26 -20.07
C ARG A 181 28.83 -7.98 -21.27
N GLU A 182 28.98 -6.73 -21.66
CA GLU A 182 29.87 -6.30 -22.75
C GLU A 182 31.35 -6.45 -22.39
N ASP A 183 31.75 -6.22 -21.14
CA ASP A 183 33.12 -6.52 -20.68
C ASP A 183 33.41 -8.04 -20.70
N LEU A 184 32.44 -8.88 -20.32
CA LEU A 184 32.57 -10.33 -20.38
C LEU A 184 32.84 -10.84 -21.80
N GLN A 185 32.26 -10.19 -22.82
CA GLN A 185 32.49 -10.55 -24.22
C GLN A 185 33.90 -10.21 -24.71
N ARG A 186 34.63 -9.32 -24.01
CA ARG A 186 35.95 -8.81 -24.43
C ARG A 186 37.09 -9.32 -23.57
N ARG A 187 36.81 -9.77 -22.34
CA ARG A 187 37.78 -10.23 -21.35
C ARG A 187 37.82 -11.76 -21.28
N ASP A 188 38.93 -12.32 -20.80
CA ASP A 188 38.97 -13.71 -20.35
C ASP A 188 37.92 -13.97 -19.25
N ALA A 189 37.19 -15.08 -19.37
CA ALA A 189 36.07 -15.39 -18.49
C ALA A 189 36.50 -15.64 -17.04
N ALA A 190 37.67 -16.23 -16.79
CA ALA A 190 38.16 -16.47 -15.43
C ALA A 190 38.56 -15.16 -14.76
N GLN A 191 39.25 -14.27 -15.49
CA GLN A 191 39.58 -12.93 -15.01
C GLN A 191 38.33 -12.09 -14.74
N TRP A 192 37.36 -12.14 -15.65
CA TRP A 192 36.08 -11.44 -15.47
C TRP A 192 35.33 -11.96 -14.24
N THR A 193 35.26 -13.28 -14.06
CA THR A 193 34.57 -13.90 -12.93
C THR A 193 35.22 -13.55 -11.61
N ALA A 194 36.55 -13.56 -11.54
CA ALA A 194 37.29 -13.16 -10.34
C ALA A 194 37.00 -11.69 -9.95
N ARG A 195 36.72 -10.84 -10.94
CA ARG A 195 36.54 -9.41 -10.74
C ARG A 195 35.09 -8.99 -10.47
N TYR A 196 34.16 -9.51 -11.26
CA TYR A 196 32.76 -9.08 -11.28
C TYR A 196 31.76 -10.18 -10.95
N GLY A 197 32.20 -11.43 -10.79
CA GLY A 197 31.31 -12.58 -10.63
C GLY A 197 30.30 -12.40 -9.48
N THR A 198 30.76 -11.93 -8.33
CA THR A 198 29.87 -11.66 -7.18
C THR A 198 28.88 -10.54 -7.46
N THR A 199 29.34 -9.40 -8.00
CA THR A 199 28.48 -8.27 -8.38
C THR A 199 27.45 -8.70 -9.42
N TRP A 200 27.86 -9.47 -10.43
CA TRP A 200 26.97 -10.01 -11.45
C TRP A 200 25.90 -10.93 -10.86
N GLN A 201 26.29 -11.83 -9.97
CA GLN A 201 25.35 -12.75 -9.31
C GLN A 201 24.30 -11.96 -8.53
N ILE A 202 24.72 -11.04 -7.67
CA ILE A 202 23.80 -10.22 -6.87
C ILE A 202 22.90 -9.39 -7.77
N LEU A 203 23.46 -8.73 -8.79
CA LEU A 203 22.70 -7.90 -9.71
C LEU A 203 21.62 -8.71 -10.45
N THR A 204 22.00 -9.84 -11.04
CA THR A 204 21.13 -10.59 -11.95
C THR A 204 20.19 -11.57 -11.25
N HIS A 205 20.58 -12.13 -10.11
CA HIS A 205 19.80 -13.12 -9.38
C HIS A 205 19.11 -12.55 -8.13
N ASP A 206 19.68 -11.54 -7.48
CA ASP A 206 19.14 -11.06 -6.20
C ASP A 206 18.45 -9.70 -6.32
N ILE A 207 18.82 -8.85 -7.29
CA ILE A 207 18.25 -7.51 -7.48
C ILE A 207 17.25 -7.48 -8.63
N LEU A 208 17.70 -7.72 -9.87
CA LEU A 208 16.86 -7.55 -11.06
C LEU A 208 15.56 -8.37 -11.05
N PRO A 209 15.49 -9.58 -10.46
CA PRO A 209 14.25 -10.36 -10.38
C PRO A 209 13.12 -9.70 -9.56
N TRP A 210 13.44 -8.77 -8.65
CA TRP A 210 12.42 -8.01 -7.92
C TRP A 210 11.62 -7.06 -8.81
N PHE A 211 12.16 -6.69 -9.97
CA PHE A 211 11.50 -5.81 -10.93
C PHE A 211 10.79 -6.65 -11.98
N SER A 212 9.49 -6.40 -12.16
CA SER A 212 8.70 -7.11 -13.18
C SER A 212 9.27 -6.86 -14.59
N PRO A 213 9.05 -7.79 -15.55
CA PRO A 213 9.50 -7.60 -16.93
C PRO A 213 9.03 -6.27 -17.55
N ALA A 214 7.78 -5.85 -17.26
CA ALA A 214 7.23 -4.59 -17.73
C ALA A 214 7.98 -3.37 -17.16
N ARG A 215 8.32 -3.37 -15.86
CA ARG A 215 9.13 -2.31 -15.23
C ARG A 215 10.53 -2.24 -15.84
N ARG A 216 11.18 -3.40 -16.05
CA ARG A 216 12.49 -3.45 -16.70
C ARG A 216 12.45 -2.90 -18.12
N ALA A 217 11.47 -3.30 -18.93
CA ALA A 217 11.29 -2.80 -20.29
C ALA A 217 11.07 -1.27 -20.33
N ALA A 218 10.27 -0.73 -19.40
CA ALA A 218 10.06 0.71 -19.29
C ALA A 218 11.36 1.46 -18.90
N ALA A 219 12.14 0.91 -17.97
CA ALA A 219 13.38 1.52 -17.50
C ALA A 219 14.53 1.47 -18.53
N GLN A 220 14.51 0.50 -19.46
CA GLN A 220 15.52 0.37 -20.52
C GLN A 220 15.66 1.64 -21.38
N GLN A 221 14.57 2.41 -21.54
CA GLN A 221 14.57 3.64 -22.34
C GLN A 221 15.30 4.82 -21.68
N ARG A 222 15.66 4.70 -20.39
CA ARG A 222 16.26 5.78 -19.58
C ARG A 222 17.63 5.40 -19.02
N GLN A 223 18.29 4.41 -19.61
CA GLN A 223 19.58 3.94 -19.14
C GLN A 223 20.64 5.07 -19.22
N PRO A 224 21.33 5.37 -18.12
CA PRO A 224 22.47 6.27 -18.17
C PRO A 224 23.64 5.59 -18.88
N HIS A 225 24.54 6.40 -19.45
CA HIS A 225 25.83 5.88 -19.91
C HIS A 225 26.75 5.70 -18.70
N LEU A 226 27.29 4.48 -18.51
CA LEU A 226 28.19 4.15 -17.42
C LEU A 226 29.57 3.77 -17.96
N MET A 227 30.63 4.33 -17.37
CA MET A 227 32.00 3.98 -17.70
C MET A 227 32.59 3.09 -16.62
N LEU A 228 32.79 1.80 -16.92
CA LEU A 228 33.18 0.78 -15.94
C LEU A 228 34.43 1.18 -15.13
N ASP A 229 35.44 1.75 -15.80
CA ASP A 229 36.70 2.19 -15.16
C ASP A 229 36.48 3.22 -14.04
N LEU A 230 35.45 4.07 -14.13
CA LEU A 230 35.12 5.03 -13.07
C LEU A 230 34.42 4.38 -11.89
N LEU A 231 33.79 3.21 -12.10
CA LEU A 231 32.99 2.51 -11.08
C LEU A 231 33.87 1.66 -10.17
N GLU A 232 35.00 1.19 -10.67
CA GLU A 232 35.96 0.38 -9.93
C GLU A 232 36.76 1.16 -8.88
N GLY A 233 36.75 2.49 -8.96
CA GLY A 233 37.59 3.33 -8.12
C GLY A 233 39.08 3.25 -8.51
N PRO A 234 39.96 3.99 -7.82
CA PRO A 234 41.37 4.04 -8.16
C PRO A 234 42.05 2.68 -7.97
N THR A 235 42.71 2.19 -9.02
CA THR A 235 43.45 0.91 -9.04
C THR A 235 44.80 1.00 -8.30
N GLN A 236 45.21 2.19 -7.88
CA GLN A 236 46.45 2.46 -7.14
C GLN A 236 46.17 3.50 -6.05
N TRP A 237 46.57 3.18 -4.82
CA TRP A 237 46.65 4.10 -3.68
C TRP A 237 48.04 4.00 -3.06
#